data_AF-A0A8X6WM89-F1
#
_entry.id   AF-A0A8X6WM89-F1
#
_cell.length_a   1.000
_cell.length_b   1.000
_cell.length_c   1.000
_cell.angle_alpha   90.00
_cell.angle_beta   90.00
_cell.angle_gamma   90.00
#
_symmetry.space_group_name_H-M   'P 1'
#
loop_
_entity.id
_entity.type
_entity.pdbx_description
1 polymer ?
#
loop_
_entity_poly.entity_id
_entity_poly.type
_entity_poly.pdbx_seq_one_letter_code
_entity_poly.pdbx_strand_id
1 'polypeptide(L)'
;MDDNCRPHHANLVEDFLLEERIVQMEWPACSPDMNPIEHVSDTLGRRVAGRQPPPQTLQELERALLEEWDRIPQLVINSLIDSMPQRGSTLLTVYGNHTPY
;
A
#
# COMPACT_ATOMS: atom_id res chain seq x y z
N MET A 1 -6.67 6.49 -4.26
CA MET A 1 -6.27 6.47 -2.84
C MET A 1 -4.75 6.57 -2.81
N ASP A 2 -4.22 7.46 -1.99
CA ASP A 2 -2.80 7.60 -1.69
C ASP A 2 -2.62 7.80 -0.17
N ASP A 3 -1.41 8.09 0.29
CA ASP A 3 -1.06 8.32 1.69
C ASP A 3 -1.30 9.77 2.17
N ASN A 4 -1.88 10.62 1.30
CA ASN A 4 -2.13 12.05 1.52
C ASN A 4 -0.85 12.82 1.96
N CYS A 5 0.32 12.38 1.48
CA CYS A 5 1.60 13.04 1.70
C CYS A 5 1.68 14.36 0.90
N ARG A 6 2.36 15.37 1.43
CA ARG A 6 2.43 16.72 0.84
C ARG A 6 2.80 16.76 -0.66
N PRO A 7 3.74 15.94 -1.17
CA PRO A 7 4.04 15.90 -2.61
C PRO A 7 2.87 15.47 -3.49
N HIS A 8 1.94 14.65 -2.98
CA HIS A 8 0.76 14.19 -3.74
C HIS A 8 -0.33 15.27 -3.89
N HIS A 9 -0.21 16.38 -3.15
CA HIS A 9 -1.09 17.56 -3.23
C HIS A 9 -0.35 18.79 -3.77
N ALA A 10 0.78 18.60 -4.46
CA ALA A 10 1.38 19.69 -5.20
C ALA A 10 0.47 20.04 -6.40
N ASN A 11 0.34 21.33 -6.74
CA ASN A 11 -0.52 21.77 -7.86
C ASN A 11 -0.28 20.97 -9.16
N LEU A 12 0.98 20.67 -9.48
CA LEU A 12 1.33 19.86 -10.65
C LEU A 12 0.68 18.46 -10.63
N VAL A 13 0.63 17.83 -9.45
CA VAL A 13 0.01 16.52 -9.27
C VAL A 13 -1.51 16.64 -9.32
N GLU A 14 -2.09 17.66 -8.69
CA GLU A 14 -3.53 17.91 -8.74
C GLU A 14 -4.01 18.18 -10.18
N ASP A 15 -3.30 19.01 -10.93
CA ASP A 15 -3.58 19.31 -12.34
C ASP A 15 -3.54 18.03 -13.19
N PHE A 16 -2.50 17.20 -13.01
CA PHE A 16 -2.39 15.91 -13.71
C PHE A 16 -3.55 14.96 -13.39
N LEU A 17 -3.93 14.84 -12.11
CA LEU A 17 -5.03 13.98 -11.69
C LEU A 17 -6.38 14.46 -12.26
N LEU A 18 -6.58 15.78 -12.37
CA LEU A 18 -7.74 16.38 -13.02
C LEU A 18 -7.78 16.08 -14.52
N GLU A 19 -6.64 16.21 -15.22
CA GLU A 19 -6.51 15.90 -16.65
C GLU A 19 -6.81 14.41 -16.95
N GLU A 20 -6.26 13.51 -16.14
CA GLU A 20 -6.45 12.06 -16.25
C GLU A 20 -7.81 11.59 -15.69
N ARG A 21 -8.64 12.51 -15.17
CA ARG A 21 -9.95 12.22 -14.56
C ARG A 21 -9.88 11.21 -13.42
N ILE A 22 -8.78 11.22 -12.68
CA ILE A 22 -8.56 10.37 -11.52
C ILE A 22 -9.16 11.07 -10.30
N VAL A 23 -10.20 10.47 -9.72
CA VAL A 23 -10.82 10.98 -8.49
C VAL A 23 -9.97 10.54 -7.30
N GLN A 24 -9.40 11.51 -6.58
CA GLN A 24 -8.79 11.24 -5.28
C GLN A 24 -9.86 10.90 -4.25
N MET A 25 -9.57 9.89 -3.44
CA MET A 25 -10.42 9.48 -2.33
C MET A 25 -10.03 10.31 -1.12
N GLU A 26 -11.00 10.94 -0.45
CA GLU A 26 -10.74 11.62 0.83
C GLU A 26 -10.28 10.60 1.87
N TRP A 27 -9.09 10.84 2.44
CA TRP A 27 -8.47 9.95 3.42
C TRP A 27 -7.71 10.75 4.48
N PRO A 28 -7.70 10.32 5.76
CA PRO A 28 -6.93 11.02 6.79
C PRO A 28 -5.43 11.02 6.46
N ALA A 29 -4.79 12.19 6.60
CA ALA A 29 -3.35 12.32 6.43
C ALA A 29 -2.57 11.39 7.36
N CYS A 30 -1.45 10.84 6.88
CA CYS A 30 -0.47 10.10 7.68
C CYS A 30 -1.02 8.84 8.38
N SER A 31 -1.89 8.07 7.70
CA SER A 31 -2.35 6.75 8.18
C SER A 31 -1.78 5.61 7.31
N PRO A 32 -0.45 5.36 7.35
CA PRO A 32 0.20 4.34 6.51
C PRO A 32 -0.34 2.93 6.80
N ASP A 33 -0.68 2.64 8.06
CA ASP A 33 -1.24 1.35 8.55
C ASP A 33 -2.50 0.91 7.78
N MET A 34 -3.07 1.82 7.01
CA MET A 34 -4.38 1.72 6.44
C MET A 34 -4.42 1.75 4.93
N ASN A 35 -3.27 1.95 4.27
CA ASN A 35 -3.18 1.83 2.82
C ASN A 35 -2.98 0.34 2.45
N PRO A 36 -3.83 -0.28 1.62
CA PRO A 36 -3.66 -1.67 1.18
C PRO A 36 -2.28 -1.97 0.62
N ILE A 37 -1.62 -0.98 0.00
CA ILE A 37 -0.31 -1.16 -0.60
C ILE A 37 0.79 -1.41 0.44
N GLU A 38 0.66 -0.89 1.66
CA GLU A 38 1.62 -1.12 2.74
C GLU A 38 1.54 -2.58 3.20
N HIS A 39 0.32 -3.12 3.29
CA HIS A 39 0.09 -4.54 3.63
C HIS A 39 0.64 -5.48 2.55
N VAL A 40 0.48 -5.12 1.28
CA VAL A 40 1.06 -5.88 0.16
C VAL A 40 2.60 -5.77 0.16
N SER A 41 3.15 -4.59 0.42
CA SER A 41 4.60 -4.35 0.46
C SER A 41 5.27 -5.12 1.60
N ASP A 42 4.67 -5.12 2.79
CA ASP A 42 5.14 -5.93 3.92
C ASP A 42 5.05 -7.44 3.63
N THR A 43 3.95 -7.89 3.00
CA THR A 43 3.83 -9.28 2.55
C THR A 43 4.93 -9.67 1.56
N LEU A 44 5.22 -8.79 0.59
CA LEU A 44 6.28 -8.99 -0.39
C LEU A 44 7.66 -9.03 0.29
N GLY A 45 7.94 -8.08 1.19
CA GLY A 45 9.18 -8.02 1.95
C GLY A 45 9.42 -9.29 2.77
N ARG A 46 8.38 -9.77 3.47
CA ARG A 46 8.44 -11.03 4.23
C ARG A 46 8.71 -12.24 3.34
N ARG A 47 8.10 -12.32 2.15
CA ARG A 47 8.34 -13.42 1.19
C ARG A 47 9.77 -13.41 0.66
N VAL A 48 10.27 -12.24 0.26
CA VAL A 48 11.65 -12.10 -0.23
C VAL A 48 12.67 -12.41 0.87
N ALA A 49 12.44 -11.95 2.10
CA ALA A 49 13.28 -12.25 3.25
C ALA A 49 13.28 -13.74 3.63
N GLY A 50 12.19 -14.47 3.35
CA GLY A 50 12.07 -15.90 3.57
C GLY A 50 12.74 -16.78 2.50
N ARG A 51 13.27 -16.22 1.41
CA ARG A 51 13.89 -17.00 0.33
C ARG A 51 15.19 -17.65 0.79
N GLN A 52 15.43 -18.86 0.28
CA GLN A 52 16.68 -19.59 0.50
C GLN A 52 17.27 -20.04 -0.85
N PRO A 53 18.50 -19.62 -1.20
CA PRO A 53 19.32 -18.64 -0.49
C PRO A 53 18.71 -17.22 -0.55
N PRO A 54 19.02 -16.34 0.42
CA PRO A 54 18.61 -14.95 0.36
C PRO A 54 19.32 -14.24 -0.82
N PRO A 55 18.69 -13.23 -1.44
CA PRO A 55 19.33 -12.42 -2.46
C PRO A 55 20.58 -11.73 -1.92
N GLN A 56 21.71 -11.83 -2.63
CA GLN A 56 22.99 -11.25 -2.22
C GLN A 56 23.38 -10.03 -3.06
N THR A 57 22.71 -9.83 -4.20
CA THR A 57 22.93 -8.68 -5.09
C THR A 57 21.64 -7.91 -5.36
N LEU A 58 21.76 -6.66 -5.80
CA LEU A 58 20.61 -5.85 -6.20
C LEU A 58 19.81 -6.50 -7.33
N GLN A 59 20.49 -7.12 -8.29
CA GLN A 59 19.85 -7.82 -9.41
C GLN A 59 19.08 -9.06 -8.94
N GLU A 60 19.62 -9.81 -7.99
CA GLU A 60 18.91 -10.93 -7.38
C GLU A 60 17.71 -10.46 -6.56
N LEU A 61 17.83 -9.33 -5.86
CA LEU A 61 16.75 -8.75 -5.09
C LEU A 61 15.61 -8.28 -6.01
N GLU A 62 15.93 -7.57 -7.09
CA GLU A 62 14.96 -7.13 -8.09
C GLU A 62 14.21 -8.32 -8.70
N ARG A 63 14.93 -9.36 -9.13
CA ARG A 63 14.32 -10.58 -9.64
C ARG A 63 13.45 -11.26 -8.58
N ALA A 64 13.93 -11.35 -7.34
CA ALA A 64 13.18 -11.96 -6.25
C ALA A 64 11.88 -11.20 -5.95
N LEU A 65 11.91 -9.86 -5.99
CA LEU A 65 10.72 -9.02 -5.83
C LEU A 65 9.69 -9.29 -6.93
N LEU A 66 10.13 -9.32 -8.20
CA LEU A 66 9.22 -9.59 -9.33
C LEU A 66 8.60 -10.99 -9.26
N GLU A 67 9.39 -12.01 -8.94
CA GLU A 67 8.91 -13.38 -8.81
C GLU A 67 7.95 -13.56 -7.63
N GLU A 68 8.26 -12.97 -6.46
CA GLU A 68 7.37 -13.06 -5.31
C GLU A 68 6.09 -12.26 -5.50
N TRP A 69 6.16 -11.12 -6.20
CA TRP A 69 5.01 -10.33 -6.59
C TRP A 69 4.04 -11.12 -7.46
N ASP A 70 4.54 -11.78 -8.51
CA ASP A 70 3.72 -12.63 -9.40
C ASP A 70 3.07 -13.81 -8.66
N ARG A 71 3.68 -14.25 -7.56
CA ARG A 71 3.14 -15.31 -6.68
C ARG A 71 2.13 -14.81 -5.66
N ILE A 72 1.91 -13.50 -5.51
CA ILE A 72 0.86 -13.00 -4.59
C ILE A 72 -0.49 -13.27 -5.25
N PRO A 73 -1.35 -14.13 -4.67
CA PRO A 73 -2.64 -14.40 -5.27
C PRO A 73 -3.48 -13.12 -5.29
N GLN A 74 -4.17 -12.86 -6.41
CA GLN A 74 -5.09 -11.72 -6.52
C GLN A 74 -6.14 -11.71 -5.40
N LEU A 75 -6.54 -12.89 -4.89
CA LEU A 75 -7.44 -13.02 -3.74
C LEU A 75 -6.92 -12.30 -2.49
N VAL A 76 -5.61 -12.32 -2.24
CA VAL A 76 -5.02 -11.60 -1.10
C VAL A 76 -5.19 -10.10 -1.29
N ILE A 77 -4.90 -9.59 -2.48
CA ILE A 77 -5.07 -8.16 -2.81
C ILE A 77 -6.55 -7.75 -2.69
N ASN A 78 -7.46 -8.56 -3.23
CA ASN A 78 -8.90 -8.29 -3.15
C ASN A 78 -9.39 -8.29 -1.71
N SER A 79 -8.96 -9.26 -0.88
CA SER A 79 -9.36 -9.30 0.53
C SER A 79 -8.88 -8.08 1.32
N LEU A 80 -7.71 -7.52 0.97
CA LEU A 80 -7.21 -6.29 1.57
C LEU A 80 -8.08 -5.09 1.17
N ILE A 81 -8.43 -4.97 -0.12
CA ILE A 81 -9.32 -3.92 -0.63
C ILE A 81 -10.71 -4.04 0.03
N ASP A 82 -11.29 -5.24 0.10
CA ASP A 82 -12.61 -5.47 0.69
C ASP A 82 -12.65 -5.12 2.19
N SER A 83 -11.52 -5.24 2.88
CA SER A 83 -11.42 -4.87 4.31
C SER A 83 -11.36 -3.35 4.54
N MET A 84 -11.15 -2.54 3.49
CA MET A 84 -10.91 -1.10 3.61
C MET A 84 -12.04 -0.30 4.27
N PRO A 85 -13.32 -0.50 3.93
CA PRO A 85 -14.40 0.22 4.60
C PRO A 85 -14.45 -0.06 6.11
N GLN A 86 -14.20 -1.31 6.51
CA GLN A 86 -14.20 -1.72 7.92
C GLN A 86 -13.00 -1.13 8.66
N ARG A 87 -11.82 -1.12 8.03
CA ARG A 87 -10.64 -0.47 8.59
C ARG A 87 -10.89 1.03 8.74
N GLY A 88 -11.39 1.72 7.71
CA GLY A 88 -11.71 3.15 7.75
C GLY A 88 -12.71 3.51 8.85
N SER A 89 -13.74 2.68 9.07
CA SER A 89 -14.64 2.84 10.21
C SER A 89 -13.92 2.69 11.55
N THR A 90 -12.94 1.78 11.64
CA THR A 90 -12.17 1.55 12.87
C THR A 90 -11.34 2.79 13.21
N LEU A 91 -10.62 3.38 12.25
CA LEU A 91 -9.86 4.64 12.44
C LEU A 91 -10.71 5.78 13.01
N LEU A 92 -11.90 5.98 12.43
CA LEU A 92 -12.82 7.04 12.85
C LEU A 92 -13.27 6.83 14.30
N THR A 93 -13.46 5.58 14.73
CA THR A 93 -13.79 5.26 16.13
C THR A 93 -12.62 5.42 17.12
N VAL A 94 -11.35 5.32 16.68
CA VAL A 94 -10.19 5.48 17.58
C VAL A 94 -9.67 6.93 17.68
N TYR A 95 -10.29 7.90 16.97
CA TYR A 95 -9.83 9.30 16.92
C TYR A 95 -8.33 9.44 16.59
N GLY A 96 -7.81 8.60 15.68
CA GLY A 96 -6.40 8.64 15.27
C GLY A 96 -5.39 7.99 16.24
N ASN A 97 -5.85 7.22 17.24
CA ASN A 97 -4.96 6.36 18.03
C ASN A 97 -4.65 5.03 17.29
N HIS A 98 -3.55 4.38 17.68
CA HIS A 98 -3.04 3.16 17.05
C HIS A 98 -4.13 2.08 16.85
N THR A 99 -4.28 1.65 15.60
CA THR A 99 -5.05 0.47 15.22
C THR A 99 -4.17 -0.79 15.25
N PRO A 100 -4.74 -1.98 15.48
CA PRO A 100 -3.97 -3.23 15.62
C PRO A 100 -3.50 -3.84 14.28
N TYR A 101 -3.52 -3.06 13.19
CA TYR A 101 -3.23 -3.51 11.83
C TYR A 101 -1.84 -3.09 11.38
#